data_AF-A0A941TYZ8-F1
#
_entry.id   AF-A0A941TYZ8-F1
#
_cell.length_a   1.000
_cell.length_b   1.000
_cell.length_c   1.000
_cell.angle_alpha   90.00
_cell.angle_beta   90.00
_cell.angle_gamma   90.00
#
_symmetry.space_group_name_H-M   'P 1'
#
loop_
_entity.id
_entity.type
_entity.pdbx_description
1 polymer ?
#
loop_
_entity_poly.entity_id
_entity_poly.type
_entity_poly.pdbx_seq_one_letter_code
_entity_poly.pdbx_strand_id
1 'polypeptide(L)'
;DDSVFLDDDYLIKGVAGAVLWKLLRDHAATGRTDFSNRELRLAPEIRLPEVGDNLEARLVLLTRRLVDRDADLRLQKTGRGRFRLCVARPIELRDVPR
;
A
#
# COMPACT_ATOMS: atom_id res chain seq x y z
N ASP A 1 -12.14 -4.63 -7.09
CA ASP A 1 -11.29 -3.85 -8.00
C ASP A 1 -10.08 -3.25 -7.26
N ASP A 2 -9.71 -3.86 -6.12
CA ASP A 2 -8.64 -3.38 -5.24
C ASP A 2 -8.83 -1.92 -4.79
N SER A 3 -10.08 -1.48 -4.65
CA SER A 3 -10.42 -0.21 -4.01
C SER A 3 -10.13 -0.27 -2.51
N VAL A 4 -9.52 0.78 -1.99
CA VAL A 4 -9.22 0.95 -0.57
C VAL A 4 -9.87 2.24 -0.09
N PHE A 5 -10.49 2.16 1.07
CA PHE A 5 -11.12 3.26 1.78
C PHE A 5 -10.45 3.42 3.14
N LEU A 6 -10.34 4.65 3.64
CA LEU A 6 -9.91 4.96 5.00
C LEU A 6 -11.10 5.60 5.71
N ASP A 7 -11.60 5.01 6.79
CA ASP A 7 -12.77 5.52 7.52
C ASP A 7 -13.95 5.89 6.57
N ASP A 8 -14.32 4.95 5.69
CA ASP A 8 -15.35 5.09 4.64
C ASP A 8 -15.03 6.06 3.48
N ASP A 9 -13.91 6.77 3.55
CA ASP A 9 -13.47 7.67 2.49
C ASP A 9 -12.61 6.98 1.42
N TYR A 10 -13.02 7.11 0.16
CA TYR A 10 -12.28 6.52 -0.97
C TYR A 10 -10.86 7.07 -1.06
N LEU A 11 -9.85 6.19 -1.03
CA LEU A 11 -8.45 6.59 -1.13
C LEU A 11 -7.89 6.34 -2.55
N ILE A 12 -7.96 5.09 -3.00
CA ILE A 12 -7.27 4.62 -4.21
C ILE A 12 -7.87 3.30 -4.68
N LYS A 13 -7.57 2.89 -5.91
CA LYS A 13 -8.00 1.59 -6.47
C LYS A 13 -6.95 0.91 -7.34
N GLY A 14 -7.24 -0.32 -7.76
CA GLY A 14 -6.39 -1.13 -8.63
C GLY A 14 -5.08 -1.52 -7.94
N VAL A 15 -4.02 -1.72 -8.73
CA VAL A 15 -2.72 -2.22 -8.22
C VAL A 15 -2.16 -1.39 -7.07
N ALA A 16 -2.36 -0.06 -7.05
CA ALA A 16 -1.88 0.76 -5.93
C ALA A 16 -2.67 0.50 -4.63
N GLY A 17 -3.96 0.19 -4.73
CA GLY A 17 -4.75 -0.29 -3.60
C GLY A 17 -4.35 -1.70 -3.18
N ALA A 18 -4.05 -2.60 -4.13
CA ALA A 18 -3.54 -3.94 -3.82
C ALA A 18 -2.18 -3.89 -3.09
N VAL A 19 -1.28 -2.98 -3.49
CA VAL A 19 -0.03 -2.70 -2.78
C VAL A 19 -0.33 -2.28 -1.34
N LEU A 20 -1.17 -1.25 -1.14
CA LEU A 20 -1.48 -0.77 0.20
C LEU A 20 -2.09 -1.88 1.07
N TRP A 21 -3.05 -2.64 0.54
CA TRP A 21 -3.70 -3.74 1.25
C TRP A 21 -2.71 -4.82 1.69
N LYS A 22 -1.77 -5.19 0.81
CA LYS A 22 -0.70 -6.12 1.18
C LYS A 22 0.13 -5.60 2.35
N LEU A 23 0.62 -4.35 2.26
CA LEU A 23 1.47 -3.74 3.28
C LEU A 23 0.75 -3.72 4.63
N LEU A 24 -0.51 -3.32 4.64
CA LEU A 24 -1.34 -3.26 5.84
C LEU A 24 -1.61 -4.63 6.44
N ARG A 25 -1.90 -5.64 5.62
CA ARG A 25 -2.06 -7.03 6.09
C ARG A 25 -0.80 -7.57 6.72
N ASP A 26 0.35 -7.39 6.07
CA ASP A 26 1.64 -7.86 6.58
C ASP A 26 1.96 -7.15 7.92
N HIS A 27 1.66 -5.85 8.01
CA HIS A 27 1.77 -5.08 9.25
C HIS A 27 0.83 -5.58 10.36
N ALA A 28 -0.45 -5.78 10.07
CA ALA A 28 -1.44 -6.26 11.04
C ALA A 28 -1.12 -7.66 11.55
N ALA A 29 -0.58 -8.54 10.69
CA ALA A 29 -0.25 -9.91 11.06
C ALA A 29 1.04 -10.05 11.87
N THR A 30 2.03 -9.18 11.64
CA THR A 30 3.41 -9.40 12.16
C THR A 30 4.05 -8.19 12.83
N GLY A 31 3.41 -7.02 12.77
CA GLY A 31 4.00 -5.73 13.17
C GLY A 31 5.05 -5.21 12.19
N ARG A 32 5.28 -5.87 11.05
CA ARG A 32 6.29 -5.48 10.06
C ARG A 32 6.04 -4.07 9.53
N THR A 33 7.11 -3.29 9.39
CA THR A 33 7.05 -1.91 8.86
C THR A 33 8.00 -1.65 7.69
N ASP A 34 9.06 -2.45 7.51
CA ASP A 34 10.04 -2.24 6.44
C ASP A 34 9.80 -3.17 5.23
N PHE A 35 9.76 -2.57 4.05
CA PHE A 35 9.41 -3.24 2.79
C PHE A 35 10.34 -2.86 1.62
N SER A 36 10.30 -3.67 0.55
CA SER A 36 11.08 -3.44 -0.66
C SER A 36 10.28 -3.54 -1.96
N ASN A 37 10.73 -2.85 -2.99
CA ASN A 37 10.10 -2.92 -4.30
C ASN A 37 10.31 -4.29 -4.96
N ARG A 38 11.34 -5.05 -4.54
CA ARG A 38 11.59 -6.41 -5.04
C ARG A 38 10.53 -7.39 -4.54
N GLU A 39 10.21 -7.37 -3.25
CA GLU A 39 9.18 -8.28 -2.72
C GLU A 39 7.78 -7.92 -3.23
N LEU A 40 7.46 -6.64 -3.41
CA LEU A 40 6.18 -6.25 -4.00
C LEU A 40 6.07 -6.76 -5.45
N ARG A 41 7.16 -6.74 -6.22
CA ARG A 41 7.17 -7.33 -7.57
C ARG A 41 6.93 -8.83 -7.59
N LEU A 42 7.29 -9.54 -6.52
CA LEU A 42 7.13 -10.98 -6.42
C LEU A 42 5.81 -11.40 -5.75
N ALA A 43 5.01 -10.44 -5.27
CA ALA A 43 3.79 -10.71 -4.53
C ALA A 43 2.61 -10.96 -5.50
N PRO A 44 2.12 -12.20 -5.63
CA PRO A 44 1.06 -12.54 -6.58
C PRO A 44 -0.26 -11.80 -6.29
N GLU A 45 -0.53 -11.46 -5.03
CA GLU A 45 -1.73 -10.72 -4.61
C GLU A 45 -1.79 -9.29 -5.17
N ILE A 46 -0.66 -8.69 -5.55
CA ILE A 46 -0.61 -7.33 -6.12
C ILE A 46 -1.05 -7.32 -7.59
N ARG A 47 -0.90 -8.45 -8.30
CA ARG A 47 -1.24 -8.60 -9.72
C ARG A 47 -0.65 -7.48 -10.59
N LEU A 48 0.67 -7.30 -10.49
CA LEU A 48 1.38 -6.35 -11.35
C LEU A 48 1.25 -6.77 -12.82
N PRO A 49 1.06 -5.82 -13.75
CA PRO A 49 1.08 -6.12 -15.18
C PRO A 49 2.44 -6.70 -15.60
N GLU A 50 2.42 -7.72 -16.46
CA GLU A 50 3.65 -8.36 -16.98
C GLU A 50 4.50 -7.40 -17.83
N VAL A 51 3.84 -6.52 -18.58
CA VAL A 51 4.51 -5.49 -19.39
C VAL A 51 4.42 -4.14 -18.68
N GLY A 52 5.57 -3.58 -18.31
CA GLY A 52 5.64 -2.28 -17.65
C GLY A 52 4.96 -2.29 -16.29
N ASP A 53 5.49 -3.05 -15.32
CA ASP A 53 4.92 -3.24 -13.97
C ASP A 53 4.47 -1.93 -13.28
N ASN A 54 5.12 -0.81 -13.63
CA ASN A 54 4.83 0.55 -13.20
C ASN A 54 4.73 0.70 -11.67
N LEU A 55 5.40 -0.17 -10.91
CA LEU A 55 5.31 -0.20 -9.45
C LEU A 55 5.74 1.13 -8.83
N GLU A 56 6.85 1.71 -9.29
CA GLU A 56 7.35 3.00 -8.78
C GLU A 56 6.31 4.11 -8.97
N ALA A 57 5.70 4.22 -10.15
CA ALA A 57 4.67 5.22 -10.42
C ALA A 57 3.43 5.04 -9.51
N ARG A 58 3.07 3.78 -9.23
CA ARG A 58 1.97 3.44 -8.32
C ARG A 58 2.30 3.77 -6.86
N LEU A 59 3.55 3.54 -6.43
CA LEU A 59 4.03 3.92 -5.10
C LEU A 59 4.05 5.45 -4.93
N VAL A 60 4.48 6.19 -5.96
CA VAL A 60 4.44 7.67 -5.96
C VAL A 60 3.00 8.16 -5.85
N LEU A 61 2.08 7.61 -6.66
CA LEU A 61 0.66 7.95 -6.59
C LEU A 61 0.06 7.65 -5.21
N LEU A 62 0.33 6.46 -4.67
CA LEU A 62 -0.16 6.03 -3.36
C LEU A 62 0.36 6.96 -2.25
N THR A 63 1.66 7.24 -2.24
CA THR A 63 2.29 8.16 -1.26
C THR A 63 1.64 9.54 -1.32
N ARG A 64 1.43 10.07 -2.52
CA ARG A 64 0.75 11.36 -2.70
C ARG A 64 -0.68 11.32 -2.17
N ARG A 65 -1.46 10.28 -2.48
CA ARG A 65 -2.84 10.16 -2.02
C ARG A 65 -2.95 10.08 -0.49
N LEU A 66 -2.03 9.40 0.17
CA LEU A 66 -1.98 9.33 1.63
C LEU A 66 -1.71 10.71 2.24
N VAL A 67 -0.81 11.50 1.64
CA VAL A 67 -0.53 12.88 2.07
C VAL A 67 -1.71 13.80 1.79
N ASP A 68 -2.29 13.75 0.58
CA ASP A 68 -3.42 14.60 0.17
C ASP A 68 -4.67 14.37 1.04
N ARG A 69 -4.80 13.18 1.66
CA ARG A 69 -5.89 12.82 2.57
C ARG A 69 -5.57 13.03 4.05
N ASP A 70 -4.39 13.56 4.37
CA ASP A 70 -3.86 13.65 5.73
C ASP A 70 -4.04 12.34 6.51
N ALA A 71 -3.74 11.21 5.83
CA ALA A 71 -3.95 9.90 6.41
C ALA A 71 -2.99 9.65 7.60
N ASP A 72 -3.48 8.92 8.60
CA ASP A 72 -2.68 8.44 9.74
C ASP A 72 -1.65 7.36 9.37
N LEU A 73 -1.41 7.15 8.08
CA LEU A 73 -0.39 6.22 7.59
C LEU A 73 0.36 6.81 6.40
N ARG A 74 1.66 6.52 6.34
CA ARG A 74 2.60 7.09 5.35
C ARG A 74 3.57 6.03 4.84
N LEU A 75 4.04 6.22 3.61
CA LEU A 75 5.14 5.45 3.02
C LEU A 75 6.40 6.31 2.97
N GLN A 76 7.38 6.00 3.79
CA GLN A 76 8.63 6.75 3.88
C GLN A 76 9.75 6.01 3.16
N LYS A 77 10.42 6.66 2.20
CA LYS A 77 11.60 6.07 1.54
C LYS A 77 12.74 5.89 2.53
N THR A 78 13.31 4.68 2.59
CA THR A 78 14.44 4.34 3.47
C THR A 78 15.71 3.96 2.69
N GLY A 79 15.62 3.83 1.36
CA GLY A 79 16.75 3.56 0.48
C GLY A 79 16.33 3.30 -0.96
N ARG A 80 17.27 2.87 -1.81
CA ARG A 80 16.94 2.46 -3.19
C ARG A 80 16.02 1.23 -3.14
N GLY A 81 14.80 1.38 -3.66
CA GLY A 81 13.80 0.31 -3.69
C GLY A 81 13.37 -0.18 -2.31
N ARG A 82 13.53 0.64 -1.27
CA ARG A 82 13.15 0.32 0.12
C ARG A 82 12.36 1.47 0.73
N PHE A 83 11.35 1.12 1.50
CA PHE A 83 10.49 2.06 2.18
C PHE A 83 9.93 1.46 3.47
N ARG A 84 9.42 2.34 4.32
CA ARG A 84 8.78 2.01 5.59
C ARG A 84 7.32 2.43 5.56
N LEU A 85 6.45 1.54 6.01
CA LEU A 85 5.08 1.86 6.39
C LEU A 85 5.11 2.45 7.80
N CYS A 86 4.74 3.72 7.91
CA CYS A 86 4.57 4.42 9.18
C CYS A 86 3.08 4.50 9.48
N VAL A 87 2.66 4.00 10.64
CA VAL A 87 1.27 3.96 11.08
C VAL A 87 1.18 4.74 12.40
N ALA A 88 0.37 5.80 12.44
CA ALA A 88 0.27 6.72 13.58
C ALA A 88 -0.75 6.28 14.63
N ARG A 89 -1.73 5.44 14.26
CA ARG A 89 -2.70 4.83 15.17
C ARG A 89 -2.99 3.38 14.78
N PRO A 90 -3.46 2.52 15.70
CA PRO A 90 -3.85 1.15 15.37
C PRO A 90 -4.80 1.10 14.17
N ILE A 91 -4.57 0.13 13.28
CA ILE A 91 -5.38 -0.07 12.06
C ILE A 91 -6.21 -1.34 12.23
N GLU A 92 -7.49 -1.25 11.91
CA GLU A 92 -8.37 -2.40 11.72
C GLU A 92 -8.60 -2.62 10.22
N LEU A 93 -8.46 -3.86 9.75
CA LEU A 93 -8.68 -4.22 8.36
C LEU A 93 -10.01 -4.94 8.22
N ARG A 94 -10.84 -4.48 7.28
CA ARG A 94 -12.12 -5.11 6.95
C ARG A 94 -12.18 -5.37 5.46
N ASP A 95 -12.37 -6.64 5.09
CA ASP A 95 -12.71 -7.00 3.72
C ASP A 95 -14.18 -6.63 3.50
N VAL A 96 -14.43 -5.74 2.53
CA VAL A 96 -15.78 -5.39 2.11
C VAL A 96 -16.14 -6.31 0.94
N PRO A 97 -17.12 -7.23 1.11
CA PRO A 97 -17.59 -8.06 0.02
C PRO A 97 -18.13 -7.17 -1.10
N ARG A 98 -17.89 -7.60 -2.35
CA ARG A 98 -18.39 -6.93 -3.55
C ARG A 98 -19.90 -7.04 -3.67
#